data_AF-A0A430RC84-F1
#
_entry.id   AF-A0A430RC84-F1
#
_cell.length_a   1.000
_cell.length_b   1.000
_cell.length_c   1.000
_cell.angle_alpha   90.00
_cell.angle_beta   90.00
_cell.angle_gamma   90.00
#
_symmetry.space_group_name_H-M   'P 1'
#
loop_
_entity.id
_entity.type
_entity.pdbx_description
1 polymer ?
#
loop_
_entity_poly.entity_id
_entity_poly.type
_entity_poly.pdbx_seq_one_letter_code
_entity_poly.pdbx_strand_id
1 'polypeptide(L)'
;MTLEEARKRINELRDLIRYHNYRYYVLADPEISDAEYDRLLRELKELEERFPELKSPDSPTEQVGTRPLESTFRPIRHPTRMYSLDNAFSFEELKAFEERIGRALGREGPFAYTVEHKVDGLSVNLYYEDGVLVWG
;
A
#
# COMPACT_ATOMS: atom_id res chain seq x y z
N MET A 1 -4.51 20.00 29.99
CA MET A 1 -3.98 20.23 28.63
C MET A 1 -4.92 21.15 27.91
N THR A 2 -4.43 22.28 27.42
CA THR A 2 -5.18 23.23 26.59
C THR A 2 -5.34 22.69 25.17
N LEU A 3 -6.24 23.28 24.37
CA LEU A 3 -6.41 22.91 22.96
C LEU A 3 -5.11 23.10 22.15
N GLU A 4 -4.34 24.14 22.47
CA GLU A 4 -3.08 24.45 21.81
C GLU A 4 -1.99 23.41 22.14
N GLU A 5 -1.88 23.04 23.42
CA GLU A 5 -1.00 21.96 23.87
C GLU A 5 -1.39 20.62 23.24
N ALA A 6 -2.69 20.35 23.14
CA ALA A 6 -3.22 19.16 22.48
C ALA A 6 -2.80 19.09 21.02
N ARG A 7 -3.00 20.19 20.28
CA ARG A 7 -2.64 20.29 18.87
C ARG A 7 -1.15 20.07 18.65
N LYS A 8 -0.31 20.67 19.48
CA LYS A 8 1.14 20.49 19.39
C LYS A 8 1.52 19.02 19.62
N ARG A 9 0.98 18.40 20.67
CA ARG A 9 1.27 16.99 21.01
C ARG A 9 0.75 16.02 19.96
N ILE A 10 -0.45 16.25 19.42
CA ILE A 10 -1.03 15.44 18.33
C ILE A 10 -0.13 15.50 17.10
N ASN A 11 0.35 16.68 16.72
CA ASN A 11 1.25 16.81 15.56
C ASN A 11 2.57 16.07 15.78
N GLU A 12 3.18 16.21 16.96
CA GLU A 12 4.39 15.47 17.33
C GLU A 12 4.18 13.95 17.26
N LEU A 13 3.06 13.45 17.80
CA LEU A 13 2.73 12.02 17.78
C LEU A 13 2.51 11.51 16.36
N ARG A 14 1.80 12.27 15.51
CA ARG A 14 1.61 11.91 14.10
C ARG A 14 2.94 11.78 13.37
N ASP A 15 3.86 12.71 13.59
CA ASP A 15 5.17 12.70 12.94
C ASP A 15 6.04 11.54 13.43
N LEU A 16 6.07 11.29 14.75
CA LEU A 16 6.80 10.15 15.33
C LEU A 16 6.27 8.81 14.81
N ILE A 17 4.95 8.63 14.78
CA ILE A 17 4.33 7.39 14.32
C ILE A 17 4.62 7.16 12.84
N ARG A 18 4.53 8.20 12.00
CA ARG A 18 4.89 8.11 10.57
C ARG A 18 6.36 7.77 10.37
N TYR A 19 7.24 8.39 11.14
CA TYR A 19 8.68 8.10 11.11
C TYR A 19 8.96 6.64 11.45
N HIS A 20 8.40 6.13 12.55
CA HIS A 20 8.61 4.74 12.95
C HIS A 20 7.95 3.74 12.01
N ASN A 21 6.79 4.06 11.41
CA ASN A 21 6.21 3.25 10.34
C ASN A 21 7.12 3.14 9.12
N TYR A 22 7.73 4.25 8.70
CA TYR A 22 8.70 4.24 7.59
C TYR A 22 9.92 3.36 7.93
N ARG A 23 10.48 3.51 9.13
CA ARG A 23 11.62 2.70 9.60
C ARG A 23 11.28 1.20 9.65
N TYR A 24 10.08 0.86 10.13
CA TYR A 24 9.62 -0.53 10.25
C TYR A 24 9.29 -1.15 8.88
N TYR A 25 8.38 -0.55 8.11
CA TYR A 25 7.84 -1.16 6.89
C TYR A 25 8.69 -0.93 5.64
N VAL A 26 9.42 0.19 5.56
CA VAL A 26 10.20 0.55 4.34
C VAL A 26 11.67 0.23 4.50
N LEU A 27 12.26 0.57 5.66
CA LEU A 27 13.69 0.38 5.88
C LEU A 27 14.04 -0.95 6.56
N ALA A 28 13.05 -1.65 7.12
CA ALA A 28 13.25 -2.86 7.94
C ALA A 28 14.30 -2.67 9.05
N ASP A 29 14.38 -1.47 9.62
CA ASP A 29 15.34 -1.05 10.64
C ASP A 29 14.62 -0.27 11.76
N PRO A 30 13.80 -0.94 12.58
CA PRO A 30 13.01 -0.29 13.62
C PRO A 30 13.88 0.19 14.79
N GLU A 31 13.61 1.41 15.26
CA GLU A 31 14.32 2.02 16.40
C GLU A 31 13.63 1.82 17.75
N ILE A 32 12.33 1.52 17.71
CA ILE A 32 11.51 1.30 18.89
C ILE A 32 10.81 -0.05 18.78
N SER A 33 10.49 -0.63 19.94
CA SER A 33 9.71 -1.87 20.02
C SER A 33 8.24 -1.65 19.64
N ASP A 34 7.56 -2.73 19.25
CA ASP A 34 6.12 -2.70 18.97
C ASP A 34 5.31 -2.16 20.18
N ALA A 35 5.72 -2.50 21.40
CA ALA A 35 5.08 -2.02 22.62
C ALA A 35 5.25 -0.50 22.82
N GLU A 36 6.37 0.08 22.38
CA GLU A 36 6.61 1.53 22.39
C GLU A 36 5.76 2.23 21.34
N TYR A 37 5.72 1.68 20.13
CA TYR A 37 4.87 2.17 19.06
C TYR A 37 3.38 2.19 19.47
N ASP A 38 2.90 1.09 20.08
CA ASP A 38 1.52 0.98 20.58
C ASP A 38 1.20 2.00 21.67
N ARG A 39 2.19 2.44 22.45
CA ARG A 39 1.99 3.52 23.45
C ARG A 39 1.78 4.86 22.76
N LEU A 40 2.58 5.18 21.74
CA LEU A 40 2.43 6.41 20.96
C LEU A 40 1.07 6.46 20.26
N LEU A 41 0.67 5.35 19.64
CA LEU A 41 -0.60 5.25 18.91
C LEU A 41 -1.81 5.39 19.86
N ARG A 42 -1.74 4.77 21.05
CA ARG A 42 -2.78 4.93 22.09
C ARG A 42 -2.87 6.36 22.59
N GLU A 43 -1.74 7.00 22.87
CA GLU A 43 -1.72 8.40 23.30
C GLU A 43 -2.36 9.31 22.24
N LEU A 44 -2.00 9.14 20.96
CA LEU A 44 -2.58 9.91 19.86
C LEU A 44 -4.11 9.73 19.80
N LYS A 45 -4.58 8.48 19.91
CA LYS A 45 -6.00 8.17 19.90
C LYS A 45 -6.75 8.79 21.07
N GLU A 46 -6.20 8.73 22.28
CA GLU A 46 -6.80 9.34 23.47
C GLU A 46 -6.91 10.87 23.32
N LEU A 47 -5.89 11.51 22.74
CA LEU A 47 -5.92 12.95 22.50
C LEU A 47 -6.96 13.33 21.44
N GLU A 48 -7.05 12.57 20.36
CA GLU A 48 -8.04 12.80 19.30
C GLU A 48 -9.48 12.52 19.76
N GLU A 49 -9.70 11.57 20.66
CA GLU A 49 -11.01 11.34 21.28
C GLU A 49 -11.41 12.48 22.24
N ARG A 50 -10.43 13.04 22.97
CA ARG A 50 -10.65 14.17 23.88
C ARG A 50 -10.81 15.51 23.17
N PHE A 51 -10.23 15.67 21.98
CA PHE A 51 -10.29 16.87 21.15
C PHE A 51 -10.72 16.51 19.72
N PRO A 52 -12.02 16.17 19.51
CA PRO A 52 -12.53 15.73 18.21
C PRO A 52 -12.28 16.72 17.06
N GLU A 53 -12.19 18.02 17.36
CA GLU A 53 -11.86 19.08 16.41
C GLU A 53 -10.44 19.00 15.84
N LEU A 54 -9.56 18.21 16.45
CA LEU A 54 -8.18 17.99 15.99
C LEU A 54 -8.01 16.68 15.20
N LYS A 55 -9.09 15.89 15.05
CA LYS A 55 -9.08 14.69 14.21
C LYS A 55 -8.85 15.06 12.75
N SER A 56 -8.11 14.21 12.04
CA SER A 56 -7.83 14.35 10.62
C SER A 56 -7.91 12.98 9.97
N PRO A 57 -8.47 12.86 8.74
CA PRO A 57 -8.44 11.62 7.98
C PRO A 57 -7.01 11.14 7.68
N ASP A 58 -6.01 12.03 7.73
CA ASP A 58 -4.60 11.70 7.50
C ASP A 58 -3.89 11.19 8.76
N SER A 59 -4.62 11.03 9.87
CA SER A 59 -4.04 10.59 11.14
C SER A 59 -3.69 9.10 11.10
N PRO A 60 -2.53 8.67 11.65
CA PRO A 60 -2.18 7.25 11.77
C PRO A 60 -3.20 6.39 12.53
N THR A 61 -4.05 6.99 13.37
CA THR A 61 -5.15 6.32 14.08
C THR A 61 -6.32 5.93 13.17
N GLU A 62 -6.47 6.63 12.04
CA GLU A 62 -7.48 6.37 11.00
C GLU A 62 -6.92 5.48 9.88
N GLN A 63 -5.60 5.22 9.87
CA GLN A 63 -4.97 4.29 8.94
C GLN A 63 -5.26 2.83 9.35
N VAL A 64 -5.49 1.99 8.33
CA VAL A 64 -5.93 0.59 8.49
C VAL A 64 -4.85 -0.25 9.20
N GLY A 65 -5.23 -0.93 10.29
CA GLY A 65 -4.33 -1.88 10.99
C GLY A 65 -4.66 -2.20 12.45
N THR A 66 -5.47 -1.38 13.15
CA THR A 66 -5.75 -1.58 14.60
C THR A 66 -7.19 -1.94 14.96
N ARG A 67 -8.12 -1.97 14.00
CA ARG A 67 -9.45 -2.55 14.19
C ARG A 67 -9.54 -3.84 13.37
N PRO A 68 -10.02 -4.96 13.95
CA PRO A 68 -10.49 -6.08 13.14
C PRO A 68 -11.52 -5.51 12.17
N LEU A 69 -11.24 -5.59 10.87
CA LEU A 69 -12.20 -5.21 9.85
C LEU A 69 -13.36 -6.22 9.93
N GLU A 70 -14.48 -5.80 10.52
CA GLU A 70 -15.74 -6.56 10.47
C GLU A 70 -16.37 -6.54 9.06
N SER A 71 -15.77 -5.84 8.09
CA SER A 71 -16.31 -5.68 6.74
C SER A 71 -15.79 -6.73 5.76
N THR A 72 -16.58 -7.80 5.63
CA THR A 72 -16.96 -8.48 4.37
C THR A 72 -15.93 -8.51 3.25
N PHE A 73 -15.36 -9.71 2.99
CA PHE A 73 -14.84 -10.14 1.69
C PHE A 73 -15.95 -10.17 0.63
N ARG A 74 -16.59 -9.03 0.39
CA ARG A 74 -17.66 -8.90 -0.60
C ARG A 74 -17.01 -8.90 -1.99
N PRO A 75 -17.53 -9.66 -2.95
CA PRO A 75 -17.07 -9.59 -4.32
C PRO A 75 -17.21 -8.15 -4.84
N ILE A 76 -16.14 -7.61 -5.43
CA ILE A 76 -16.16 -6.32 -6.13
C ILE A 76 -15.80 -6.53 -7.59
N ARG A 77 -16.45 -5.77 -8.47
CA ARG A 77 -16.05 -5.71 -9.87
C ARG A 77 -14.98 -4.65 -10.03
N HIS A 78 -13.79 -5.05 -10.45
CA HIS A 78 -12.72 -4.12 -10.78
C HIS A 78 -13.07 -3.24 -12.00
N PRO A 79 -12.65 -1.97 -12.05
CA PRO A 79 -12.91 -1.07 -13.17
C PRO A 79 -12.38 -1.60 -14.50
N THR A 80 -11.23 -2.30 -14.46
CA THR A 80 -10.64 -3.01 -15.60
C THR A 80 -10.41 -4.48 -15.26
N ARG A 81 -10.39 -5.34 -16.28
CA ARG A 81 -10.11 -6.76 -16.11
C ARG A 81 -8.63 -6.95 -15.77
N MET A 82 -8.35 -7.71 -14.72
CA MET A 82 -7.00 -8.19 -14.42
C MET A 82 -6.75 -9.46 -15.23
N TYR A 83 -5.81 -9.40 -16.17
CA TYR A 83 -5.43 -10.54 -17.01
C TYR A 83 -4.34 -11.38 -16.33
N SER A 84 -4.32 -12.67 -16.67
CA SER A 84 -3.19 -13.55 -16.39
C SER A 84 -2.26 -13.59 -17.60
N LEU A 85 -1.00 -13.95 -17.38
CA LEU A 85 -0.01 -14.15 -18.44
C LEU A 85 0.02 -15.61 -18.89
N ASP A 86 0.31 -15.83 -20.17
CA ASP A 86 0.73 -17.14 -20.67
C ASP A 86 2.11 -17.50 -20.13
N ASN A 87 2.39 -18.79 -19.98
CA ASN A 87 3.67 -19.29 -19.51
C ASN A 87 4.59 -19.72 -20.66
N ALA A 88 5.90 -19.62 -20.43
CA ALA A 88 6.92 -20.26 -21.25
C ALA A 88 7.95 -20.91 -20.32
N PHE A 89 8.30 -22.17 -20.59
CA PHE A 89 9.21 -22.98 -19.77
C PHE A 89 10.49 -23.37 -20.51
N SER A 90 10.57 -23.04 -21.79
CA SER A 90 11.74 -23.26 -22.64
C SER A 90 12.10 -22.01 -23.43
N PHE A 91 13.34 -21.97 -23.94
CA PHE A 91 13.80 -20.85 -24.74
C PHE A 91 13.14 -20.84 -26.13
N GLU A 92 12.80 -22.02 -26.64
CA GLU A 92 12.06 -22.22 -27.89
C GLU A 92 10.65 -21.62 -27.81
N GLU A 93 9.94 -21.83 -26.69
CA GLU A 93 8.64 -21.21 -26.44
C GLU A 93 8.74 -19.68 -26.37
N LEU A 94 9.80 -19.15 -25.76
CA LEU A 94 10.05 -17.72 -25.70
C LEU A 94 10.34 -17.12 -27.08
N LYS A 95 11.10 -17.82 -27.93
CA LYS A 95 11.31 -17.41 -29.33
C LYS A 95 10.01 -17.42 -30.13
N ALA A 96 9.19 -18.47 -29.98
CA ALA A 96 7.90 -18.54 -30.65
C ALA A 96 6.96 -17.39 -30.23
N PHE A 97 7.05 -16.94 -28.97
CA PHE A 97 6.37 -15.73 -28.50
C PHE A 97 6.88 -14.46 -29.22
N GLU A 98 8.20 -14.28 -29.35
CA GLU A 98 8.78 -13.15 -30.09
C GLU A 98 8.37 -13.16 -31.58
N GLU A 99 8.35 -14.32 -32.23
CA GLU A 99 7.86 -14.43 -33.61
C GLU A 99 6.38 -14.06 -33.75
N ARG A 100 5.56 -14.43 -32.75
CA ARG A 100 4.13 -14.04 -32.70
C ARG A 100 3.98 -12.53 -32.57
N ILE A 101 4.82 -11.87 -31.78
CA ILE A 101 4.89 -10.40 -31.70
C ILE A 101 5.26 -9.84 -33.08
N GLY A 102 6.29 -10.39 -33.73
CA GLY A 102 6.74 -9.91 -35.04
C GLY A 102 5.65 -9.97 -36.12
N ARG A 103 4.89 -11.09 -36.16
CA ARG A 103 3.72 -11.21 -37.04
C ARG A 103 2.63 -10.18 -36.74
N ALA A 104 2.37 -9.91 -35.46
CA ALA A 104 1.36 -8.94 -35.04
C ALA A 104 1.76 -7.49 -35.35
N LEU A 105 3.06 -7.17 -35.28
CA LEU A 105 3.60 -5.83 -35.53
C LEU A 105 4.01 -5.60 -36.98
N GLY A 106 4.04 -6.64 -37.82
CA GLY A 106 4.47 -6.55 -39.22
C GLY A 106 5.95 -6.23 -39.39
N ARG A 107 6.79 -6.55 -38.39
CA ARG A 107 8.25 -6.39 -38.43
C ARG A 107 8.94 -7.47 -37.63
N GLU A 108 10.18 -7.76 -37.98
CA GLU A 108 11.02 -8.66 -37.21
C GLU A 108 11.78 -7.90 -36.10
N GLY A 109 12.29 -8.67 -35.14
CA GLY A 109 13.06 -8.17 -34.02
C GLY A 109 14.46 -7.65 -34.41
N PRO A 110 15.30 -7.33 -33.42
CA PRO A 110 15.04 -7.51 -32.00
C PRO A 110 14.02 -6.50 -31.47
N PHE A 111 13.23 -6.92 -30.48
CA PHE A 111 12.38 -6.04 -29.68
C PHE A 111 13.04 -5.71 -28.35
N ALA A 112 12.70 -4.55 -27.79
CA ALA A 112 13.05 -4.22 -26.43
C ALA A 112 12.00 -4.80 -25.47
N TYR A 113 12.44 -5.44 -24.39
CA TYR A 113 11.58 -6.03 -23.37
C TYR A 113 11.95 -5.47 -21.99
N THR A 114 10.93 -5.26 -21.16
CA THR A 114 11.10 -5.13 -19.71
C THR A 114 10.99 -6.53 -19.11
N VAL A 115 12.00 -6.95 -18.34
CA VAL A 115 12.04 -8.25 -17.67
C VAL A 115 12.05 -8.01 -16.16
N GLU A 116 11.07 -8.58 -15.48
CA GLU A 116 10.89 -8.45 -14.04
C GLU A 116 10.80 -9.85 -13.40
N HIS A 117 11.18 -9.96 -12.12
CA HIS A 117 10.99 -11.20 -11.38
C HIS A 117 9.49 -11.43 -11.16
N LYS A 118 9.03 -12.65 -11.44
CA LYS A 118 7.66 -13.04 -11.11
C LYS A 118 7.55 -13.24 -9.59
N VAL A 119 6.90 -12.29 -8.91
CA VAL A 119 6.57 -12.42 -7.48
C VAL A 119 5.56 -13.56 -7.32
N ASP A 120 5.86 -14.48 -6.40
CA ASP A 120 4.94 -15.54 -6.00
C ASP A 120 4.07 -15.06 -4.84
N GLY A 121 2.84 -14.65 -5.16
CA GLY A 121 1.94 -13.99 -4.22
C GLY A 121 0.54 -13.79 -4.78
N LEU A 122 -0.19 -12.86 -4.17
CA LEU A 122 -1.57 -12.53 -4.55
C LEU A 122 -1.59 -11.26 -5.41
N SER A 123 -2.37 -11.29 -6.48
CA SER A 123 -2.67 -10.08 -7.24
C SER A 123 -3.67 -9.22 -6.47
N VAL A 124 -3.34 -7.95 -6.28
CA VAL A 124 -4.20 -6.96 -5.61
C VAL A 124 -4.57 -5.83 -6.56
N ASN A 125 -5.67 -5.14 -6.29
CA ASN A 125 -6.12 -3.98 -7.06
C ASN A 125 -6.42 -2.84 -6.08
N LEU A 126 -5.67 -1.76 -6.18
CA LEU A 126 -5.83 -0.57 -5.35
C LEU A 126 -6.44 0.54 -6.19
N TYR A 127 -7.64 0.96 -5.83
CA TYR A 127 -8.39 1.98 -6.57
C TYR A 127 -8.26 3.34 -5.90
N TYR A 128 -7.80 4.33 -6.66
CA TYR A 128 -7.60 5.70 -6.21
C TYR A 128 -8.50 6.65 -6.99
N GLU A 129 -9.11 7.61 -6.30
CA GLU A 129 -9.82 8.76 -6.89
C GLU A 129 -9.17 10.04 -6.35
N ASP A 130 -8.83 10.98 -7.24
CA ASP A 130 -8.16 12.24 -6.89
C ASP A 130 -6.90 12.07 -6.01
N GLY A 131 -6.18 10.96 -6.21
CA GLY A 131 -4.97 10.62 -5.44
C GLY A 131 -5.22 9.97 -4.08
N VAL A 132 -6.48 9.73 -3.71
CA VAL A 132 -6.88 9.13 -2.43
C VAL A 132 -7.29 7.67 -2.63
N LEU A 133 -6.78 6.76 -1.79
CA LEU A 133 -7.15 5.34 -1.81
C LEU A 133 -8.62 5.17 -1.39
N VAL A 134 -9.46 4.64 -2.28
CA VAL A 134 -10.89 4.42 -2.03
C VAL A 134 -11.16 2.98 -1.58
N TRP A 135 -10.51 1.99 -2.19
CA TRP A 135 -10.57 0.58 -1.78
C TRP A 135 -9.36 -0.22 -2.29
N GLY A 136 -9.07 -1.35 -1.62
CA GLY A 136 -7.96 -2.26 -1.89
C GLY A 136 -8.15 -3.60 -1.18
#